data_AF-A0A973MGK2-F1
#
_entry.id   AF-A0A973MGK2-F1
#
_cell.length_a   1.000
_cell.length_b   1.000
_cell.length_c   1.000
_cell.angle_alpha   90.00
_cell.angle_beta   90.00
_cell.angle_gamma   90.00
#
_symmetry.space_group_name_H-M   'P 1'
#
loop_
_entity.id
_entity.type
_entity.pdbx_description
1 polymer ?
#
loop_
_entity_poly.entity_id
_entity_poly.type
_entity_poly.pdbx_seq_one_letter_code
_entity_poly.pdbx_strand_id
1 'polypeptide(L)'
;MTEAGGEDRNASRIRHRIGAKTAHTLMEMRALGTAEGRAELVAAVGRETGRPLATRDEDTVAEQYLDVFRHCSVDPDGLSVLAGVVHGMDPYCPQVFAVQQLADEWTAVGSLEGLAVLGSWQYLAEALRPLQPLPYPYKMRSALVWLATGKRLSEPPPHAENPWHDFLYLAGQNTAPGELPPWMLHLDVCAPYMSRELSEEVMARNRHWSLGLGLSELLDEERNRARGASVSGVARQLRRYLAIRVEADPLNNTQYNVFPSHMSDGPGRGWVQGQPQYQVPVEQLEEVVGSIVRQTERHRRSGPAGVAEPAPLFLEFVLPFELLNLPVEWWPHDWDWASQVTSASEFSVVIRSLDRLQTREWHEFWNTRWQQLGADEPPSRSVLHAADTRARSGAPHALEQRLGEDEHLVALVLSEPPLTGTGHGSEELHTALRMGLPVVIWNRADRATSGLREALDELLRDGLKRFPARVDAYRREAAGHNGEAAATGRNGHIGRHLTVLWDDAERNPMDPDPDPA
;
A
#
# COMPACT_ATOMS: atom_id res chain seq x y z
N MET A 1 3.30 -11.83 48.37
CA MET A 1 2.25 -10.81 48.65
C MET A 1 2.61 -9.44 48.06
N THR A 2 3.37 -9.39 46.95
CA THR A 2 3.97 -8.15 46.41
C THR A 2 3.76 -7.96 44.90
N GLU A 3 3.45 -9.01 44.13
CA GLU A 3 3.20 -8.92 42.67
C GLU A 3 1.77 -8.48 42.32
N ALA A 4 0.74 -9.09 42.94
CA ALA A 4 -0.67 -8.76 42.70
C ALA A 4 -0.98 -7.25 42.91
N GLY A 5 -0.40 -6.64 43.95
CA GLY A 5 -0.58 -5.20 44.22
C GLY A 5 0.15 -4.28 43.23
N GLY A 6 1.05 -4.80 42.39
CA GLY A 6 1.71 -4.06 41.30
C GLY A 6 0.87 -4.04 40.02
N GLU A 7 0.20 -5.15 39.72
CA GLU A 7 -0.65 -5.32 38.53
C GLU A 7 -1.91 -4.46 38.61
N ASP A 8 -2.59 -4.44 39.76
CA ASP A 8 -3.76 -3.59 40.01
C ASP A 8 -3.44 -2.09 39.87
N ARG A 9 -2.22 -1.70 40.25
CA ARG A 9 -1.71 -0.33 40.07
C ARG A 9 -1.48 0.00 38.60
N ASN A 10 -1.00 -0.95 37.81
CA ASN A 10 -0.80 -0.77 36.37
C ASN A 10 -2.14 -0.64 35.64
N ALA A 11 -3.11 -1.51 35.94
CA ALA A 11 -4.46 -1.45 35.38
C ALA A 11 -5.11 -0.08 35.65
N SER A 12 -5.06 0.37 36.91
CA SER A 12 -5.62 1.67 37.33
C SER A 12 -4.96 2.85 36.60
N ARG A 13 -3.63 2.83 36.42
CA ARG A 13 -2.91 3.88 35.69
C ARG A 13 -3.30 3.92 34.21
N ILE A 14 -3.45 2.76 33.58
CA ILE A 14 -3.85 2.66 32.16
C ILE A 14 -5.30 3.16 32.00
N ARG A 15 -6.22 2.70 32.86
CA ARG A 15 -7.63 3.13 32.88
C ARG A 15 -7.78 4.65 33.04
N HIS A 16 -7.00 5.26 33.94
CA HIS A 16 -7.01 6.72 34.11
C HIS A 16 -6.56 7.46 32.84
N ARG A 17 -5.51 6.97 32.15
CA ARG A 17 -5.08 7.53 30.86
C ARG A 17 -6.15 7.37 29.79
N ILE A 18 -6.81 6.21 29.70
CA ILE A 18 -7.88 5.97 28.73
C ILE A 18 -9.01 6.98 28.93
N GLY A 19 -9.42 7.23 30.19
CA GLY A 19 -10.45 8.23 30.49
C GLY A 19 -10.09 9.64 30.05
N ALA A 20 -8.88 10.10 30.39
CA ALA A 20 -8.40 11.42 29.98
C ALA A 20 -8.31 11.56 28.45
N LYS A 21 -7.82 10.53 27.75
CA LYS A 21 -7.76 10.53 26.28
C LYS A 21 -9.14 10.49 25.64
N THR A 22 -10.06 9.68 26.16
CA THR A 22 -11.44 9.59 25.63
C THR A 22 -12.13 10.94 25.72
N ALA A 23 -12.06 11.60 26.88
CA ALA A 23 -12.64 12.94 27.05
C ALA A 23 -12.02 13.96 26.07
N HIS A 24 -10.70 13.92 25.89
CA HIS A 24 -10.02 14.80 24.93
C HIS A 24 -10.45 14.53 23.48
N THR A 25 -10.52 13.27 23.06
CA THR A 25 -10.96 12.87 21.71
C THR A 25 -12.40 13.33 21.44
N LEU A 26 -13.31 13.22 22.42
CA LEU A 26 -14.68 13.71 22.29
C LEU A 26 -14.74 15.25 22.16
N MET A 27 -13.83 15.99 22.81
CA MET A 27 -13.75 17.46 22.66
C MET A 27 -13.36 17.91 21.26
N GLU A 28 -12.63 17.08 20.49
CA GLU A 28 -12.22 17.40 19.12
C GLU A 28 -13.34 17.19 18.09
N MET A 29 -14.42 16.50 18.47
CA MET A 29 -15.52 16.19 17.57
C MET A 29 -16.44 17.39 17.37
N ARG A 30 -16.59 17.82 16.12
CA ARG A 30 -17.47 18.96 15.77
C ARG A 30 -18.92 18.72 16.15
N ALA A 31 -19.43 17.51 15.94
CA ALA A 31 -20.79 17.11 16.29
C ALA A 31 -21.09 17.26 17.79
N LEU A 32 -20.07 17.18 18.65
CA LEU A 32 -20.18 17.30 20.11
C LEU A 32 -19.81 18.70 20.63
N GLY A 33 -19.38 19.62 19.75
CA GLY A 33 -19.03 20.99 20.14
C GLY A 33 -20.21 21.81 20.67
N THR A 34 -21.44 21.47 20.28
CA THR A 34 -22.67 22.19 20.67
C THR A 34 -23.31 21.59 21.93
N ALA A 35 -24.08 22.39 22.67
CA ALA A 35 -24.83 21.90 23.83
C ALA A 35 -25.87 20.84 23.43
N GLU A 36 -26.51 21.00 22.27
CA GLU A 36 -27.46 20.03 21.70
C GLU A 36 -26.79 18.70 21.36
N GLY A 37 -25.61 18.73 20.73
CA GLY A 37 -24.84 17.53 20.42
C GLY A 37 -24.42 16.76 21.67
N ARG A 38 -24.01 17.47 22.73
CA ARG A 38 -23.68 16.83 24.02
C ARG A 38 -24.92 16.24 24.71
N ALA A 39 -26.04 16.95 24.67
CA ALA A 39 -27.29 16.44 25.24
C ALA A 39 -27.76 15.17 24.50
N GLU A 40 -27.63 15.12 23.17
CA GLU A 40 -27.95 13.92 22.39
C GLU A 40 -26.99 12.77 22.70
N LEU A 41 -25.68 13.03 22.84
CA LEU A 41 -24.71 12.02 23.28
C LEU A 41 -25.10 11.41 24.63
N VAL A 42 -25.40 12.25 25.62
CA VAL A 42 -25.80 11.81 26.96
C VAL A 42 -27.08 10.99 26.90
N ALA A 43 -28.07 11.43 26.13
CA ALA A 43 -29.33 10.72 25.96
C ALA A 43 -29.13 9.37 25.24
N ALA A 44 -28.35 9.33 24.17
CA ALA A 44 -28.06 8.12 23.40
C ALA A 44 -27.28 7.09 24.24
N VAL A 45 -26.22 7.51 24.93
CA VAL A 45 -25.48 6.65 25.86
C VAL A 45 -26.39 6.12 26.97
N GLY A 46 -27.25 6.97 27.54
CA GLY A 46 -28.20 6.53 28.58
C GLY A 46 -29.22 5.51 28.07
N ARG A 47 -29.67 5.65 26.81
CA ARG A 47 -30.56 4.68 26.15
C ARG A 47 -29.85 3.34 25.90
N GLU A 48 -28.67 3.37 25.29
CA GLU A 48 -27.94 2.13 24.91
C GLU A 48 -27.40 1.36 26.13
N THR A 49 -26.99 2.07 27.19
CA THR A 49 -26.55 1.43 28.44
C THR A 49 -27.72 1.02 29.35
N GLY A 50 -28.96 1.39 29.01
CA GLY A 50 -30.14 1.13 29.84
C GLY A 50 -30.15 1.83 31.21
N ARG A 51 -29.25 2.79 31.44
CA ARG A 51 -29.07 3.51 32.70
C ARG A 51 -29.10 5.02 32.45
N PRO A 52 -29.95 5.79 33.14
CA PRO A 52 -30.02 7.23 32.91
C PRO A 52 -28.68 7.90 33.26
N LEU A 53 -28.17 8.70 32.33
CA LEU A 53 -26.98 9.52 32.51
C LEU A 53 -27.41 10.98 32.65
N ALA A 54 -26.97 11.64 33.71
CA ALA A 54 -27.17 13.07 33.91
C ALA A 54 -25.80 13.73 34.13
N THR A 55 -25.46 14.68 33.27
CA THR A 55 -24.33 15.60 33.46
C THR A 55 -24.81 16.83 34.23
N ARG A 56 -23.96 17.47 35.04
CA ARG A 56 -24.39 18.69 35.74
C ARG A 56 -24.22 19.90 34.82
N ASP A 57 -25.20 20.79 34.84
CA ASP A 57 -25.19 21.99 33.98
C ASP A 57 -24.06 22.98 34.32
N GLU A 58 -23.48 22.89 35.52
CA GLU A 58 -22.35 23.72 35.97
C GLU A 58 -20.97 23.15 35.59
N ASP A 59 -20.91 21.92 35.07
CA ASP A 59 -19.65 21.26 34.72
C ASP A 59 -19.03 21.86 33.45
N THR A 60 -17.69 21.94 33.42
CA THR A 60 -16.98 22.24 32.18
C THR A 60 -17.22 21.14 31.14
N VAL A 61 -17.07 21.47 29.85
CA VAL A 61 -17.25 20.48 28.76
C VAL A 61 -16.37 19.24 28.94
N ALA A 62 -15.14 19.41 29.45
CA ALA A 62 -14.24 18.30 29.75
C ALA A 62 -14.76 17.40 30.89
N GLU A 63 -15.34 17.99 31.93
CA GLU A 63 -15.95 17.26 33.06
C GLU A 63 -17.20 16.49 32.61
N GLN A 64 -18.03 17.08 31.74
CA GLN A 64 -19.19 16.39 31.16
C GLN A 64 -18.79 15.12 30.41
N TYR A 65 -17.73 15.17 29.58
CA TYR A 65 -17.24 13.98 28.88
C TYR A 65 -16.56 12.96 29.80
N LEU A 66 -15.90 13.42 30.87
CA LEU A 66 -15.38 12.51 31.89
C LEU A 66 -16.51 11.79 32.63
N ASP A 67 -17.64 12.43 32.85
CA ASP A 67 -18.81 11.79 33.46
C ASP A 67 -19.49 10.79 32.51
N VAL A 68 -19.57 11.11 31.20
CA VAL A 68 -19.97 10.12 30.18
C VAL A 68 -19.03 8.91 30.20
N PHE A 69 -17.71 9.14 30.22
CA PHE A 69 -16.72 8.08 30.31
C PHE A 69 -16.89 7.23 31.58
N ARG A 70 -17.06 7.86 32.75
CA ARG A 70 -17.26 7.17 34.04
C ARG A 70 -18.53 6.35 34.06
N HIS A 71 -19.60 6.82 33.41
CA HIS A 71 -20.84 6.06 33.27
C HIS A 71 -20.64 4.79 32.45
N CYS A 72 -19.95 4.94 31.31
CA CYS A 72 -19.63 3.85 30.40
C CYS A 72 -18.64 2.85 31.01
N SER A 73 -17.71 3.28 31.85
CA SER A 73 -16.68 2.42 32.42
C SER A 73 -17.17 1.45 33.50
N VAL A 74 -18.43 1.58 33.95
CA VAL A 74 -19.04 0.66 34.91
C VAL A 74 -19.32 -0.71 34.27
N ASP A 75 -19.71 -0.72 33.00
CA ASP A 75 -20.02 -1.96 32.27
C ASP A 75 -18.82 -2.40 31.44
N PRO A 76 -18.51 -3.71 31.34
CA PRO A 76 -17.40 -4.22 30.53
C PRO A 76 -17.42 -3.71 29.08
N ASP A 77 -18.61 -3.64 28.48
CA ASP A 77 -18.83 -3.22 27.08
C ASP A 77 -19.19 -1.74 26.93
N GLY A 78 -19.26 -0.96 28.02
CA GLY A 78 -19.85 0.37 27.98
C GLY A 78 -19.06 1.38 27.14
N LEU A 79 -17.73 1.24 27.02
CA LEU A 79 -16.95 2.07 26.09
C LEU A 79 -17.13 1.66 24.63
N SER A 80 -17.40 0.38 24.34
CA SER A 80 -17.78 -0.06 23.00
C SER A 80 -19.14 0.51 22.61
N VAL A 81 -20.06 0.62 23.57
CA VAL A 81 -21.35 1.33 23.40
C VAL A 81 -21.12 2.81 23.11
N LEU A 82 -20.26 3.50 23.88
CA LEU A 82 -19.90 4.89 23.60
C LEU A 82 -19.34 5.06 22.19
N ALA A 83 -18.43 4.20 21.77
CA ALA A 83 -17.86 4.22 20.43
C ALA A 83 -18.93 4.03 19.34
N GLY A 84 -19.90 3.13 19.55
CA GLY A 84 -21.03 2.92 18.65
C GLY A 84 -21.97 4.13 18.56
N VAL A 85 -22.30 4.75 19.70
CA VAL A 85 -23.12 5.99 19.73
C VAL A 85 -22.42 7.11 18.96
N VAL A 86 -21.14 7.33 19.25
CA VAL A 86 -20.33 8.37 18.62
C VAL A 86 -20.18 8.14 17.10
N HIS A 87 -20.01 6.88 16.68
CA HIS A 87 -20.03 6.51 15.26
C HIS A 87 -21.38 6.81 14.59
N GLY A 88 -22.50 6.54 15.26
CA GLY A 88 -23.83 6.86 14.72
C GLY A 88 -24.10 8.36 14.56
N MET A 89 -23.47 9.20 15.38
CA MET A 89 -23.61 10.65 15.33
C MET A 89 -22.77 11.30 14.23
N ASP A 90 -21.55 10.82 14.00
CA ASP A 90 -20.62 11.38 13.01
C ASP A 90 -19.70 10.29 12.40
N PRO A 91 -20.22 9.42 11.51
CA PRO A 91 -19.53 8.19 11.09
C PRO A 91 -18.23 8.43 10.31
N TYR A 92 -18.06 9.61 9.72
CA TYR A 92 -16.89 9.96 8.91
C TYR A 92 -15.81 10.72 9.68
N CYS A 93 -16.01 10.93 10.99
CA CYS A 93 -15.08 11.65 11.83
C CYS A 93 -13.90 10.75 12.25
N PRO A 94 -12.63 11.13 11.98
CA PRO A 94 -11.46 10.33 12.35
C PRO A 94 -11.38 10.01 13.85
N GLN A 95 -11.91 10.90 14.69
CA GLN A 95 -11.99 10.72 16.14
C GLN A 95 -12.80 9.49 16.54
N VAL A 96 -13.75 9.02 15.71
CA VAL A 96 -14.51 7.78 15.98
C VAL A 96 -13.58 6.59 16.07
N PHE A 97 -12.63 6.44 15.14
CA PHE A 97 -11.67 5.34 15.16
C PHE A 97 -10.77 5.42 16.41
N ALA A 98 -10.38 6.63 16.83
CA ALA A 98 -9.63 6.81 18.07
C ALA A 98 -10.44 6.38 19.32
N VAL A 99 -11.75 6.67 19.38
CA VAL A 99 -12.62 6.20 20.48
C VAL A 99 -12.76 4.67 20.45
N GLN A 100 -12.89 4.05 19.27
CA GLN A 100 -12.92 2.59 19.12
C GLN A 100 -11.60 1.92 19.56
N GLN A 101 -10.46 2.48 19.19
CA GLN A 101 -9.14 2.01 19.65
C GLN A 101 -9.00 2.12 21.18
N LEU A 102 -9.53 3.18 21.80
CA LEU A 102 -9.55 3.35 23.26
C LEU A 102 -10.50 2.36 23.95
N ALA A 103 -11.62 2.01 23.32
CA ALA A 103 -12.55 0.98 23.81
C ALA A 103 -11.93 -0.42 23.77
N ASP A 104 -11.22 -0.78 22.70
CA ASP A 104 -10.42 -2.01 22.63
C ASP A 104 -9.36 -2.04 23.72
N GLU A 105 -8.67 -0.92 23.93
CA GLU A 105 -7.65 -0.82 24.97
C GLU A 105 -8.22 -1.05 26.37
N TRP A 106 -9.40 -0.51 26.66
CA TRP A 106 -10.11 -0.72 27.92
C TRP A 106 -10.50 -2.18 28.13
N THR A 107 -11.08 -2.79 27.09
CA THR A 107 -11.53 -4.19 27.10
C THR A 107 -10.34 -5.14 27.31
N ALA A 108 -9.22 -4.86 26.64
CA ALA A 108 -7.97 -5.60 26.81
C ALA A 108 -7.43 -5.50 28.25
N VAL A 109 -7.45 -4.31 28.86
CA VAL A 109 -7.02 -4.13 30.26
C VAL A 109 -7.90 -4.91 31.22
N GLY A 110 -9.23 -4.91 31.01
CA GLY A 110 -10.14 -5.72 31.82
C GLY A 110 -9.91 -7.22 31.66
N SER A 111 -9.67 -7.69 30.43
CA SER A 111 -9.44 -9.10 30.12
C SER A 111 -8.10 -9.63 30.64
N LEU A 112 -7.13 -8.74 30.84
CA LEU A 112 -5.77 -9.05 31.30
C LEU A 112 -5.52 -8.61 32.76
N GLU A 113 -6.57 -8.21 33.49
CA GLU A 113 -6.46 -7.78 34.88
C GLU A 113 -5.96 -8.94 35.77
N GLY A 114 -4.98 -8.65 36.64
CA GLY A 114 -4.31 -9.66 37.46
C GLY A 114 -3.28 -10.54 36.71
N LEU A 115 -2.93 -10.18 35.46
CA LEU A 115 -1.85 -10.84 34.72
C LEU A 115 -0.61 -9.95 34.62
N ALA A 116 0.57 -10.58 34.71
CA ALA A 116 1.87 -9.93 34.64
C ALA A 116 2.13 -9.16 33.32
N VAL A 117 1.36 -9.45 32.27
CA VAL A 117 1.41 -8.75 30.97
C VAL A 117 1.17 -7.24 31.12
N LEU A 118 0.32 -6.80 32.07
CA LEU A 118 0.06 -5.38 32.31
C LEU A 118 1.30 -4.63 32.79
N GLY A 119 2.24 -5.31 33.46
CA GLY A 119 3.55 -4.75 33.79
C GLY A 119 4.43 -4.44 32.58
N SER A 120 4.10 -5.00 31.41
CA SER A 120 4.81 -4.82 30.14
C SER A 120 4.03 -3.99 29.13
N TRP A 121 2.93 -3.34 29.52
CA TRP A 121 2.02 -2.64 28.61
C TRP A 121 2.73 -1.61 27.73
N GLN A 122 3.54 -0.75 28.35
CA GLN A 122 4.28 0.29 27.63
C GLN A 122 5.34 -0.32 26.71
N TYR A 123 6.03 -1.35 27.17
CA TYR A 123 7.03 -2.06 26.37
C TYR A 123 6.39 -2.70 25.12
N LEU A 124 5.26 -3.39 25.27
CA LEU A 124 4.55 -3.99 24.14
C LEU A 124 4.04 -2.93 23.16
N ALA A 125 3.51 -1.80 23.67
CA ALA A 125 3.10 -0.69 22.82
C ALA A 125 4.28 -0.10 22.03
N GLU A 126 5.44 0.07 22.66
CA GLU A 126 6.66 0.56 22.02
C GLU A 126 7.26 -0.46 21.04
N ALA A 127 7.09 -1.76 21.28
CA ALA A 127 7.56 -2.82 20.37
C ALA A 127 6.66 -2.97 19.14
N LEU A 128 5.33 -2.83 19.30
CA LEU A 128 4.36 -3.14 18.26
C LEU A 128 3.91 -1.92 17.42
N ARG A 129 3.92 -0.70 17.97
CA ARG A 129 3.53 0.52 17.22
C ARG A 129 4.47 0.92 16.07
N PRO A 130 5.82 0.83 16.21
CA PRO A 130 6.73 1.24 15.15
C PRO A 130 6.65 0.39 13.89
N LEU A 131 5.88 -0.71 13.92
CA LEU A 131 5.62 -1.57 12.77
C LEU A 131 4.66 -0.92 11.74
N GLN A 132 4.56 0.42 11.69
CA GLN A 132 3.78 1.20 10.72
C GLN A 132 4.60 1.67 9.50
N PRO A 133 3.94 2.08 8.42
CA PRO A 133 3.39 1.24 7.35
C PRO A 133 4.47 0.50 6.53
N LEU A 134 5.75 0.78 6.76
CA LEU A 134 6.89 0.19 6.07
C LEU A 134 7.59 -0.82 6.99
N PRO A 135 6.86 -1.82 7.53
CA PRO A 135 7.11 -3.20 7.10
C PRO A 135 5.85 -4.10 7.02
N TYR A 136 4.66 -3.61 7.39
CA TYR A 136 3.46 -4.44 7.60
C TYR A 136 2.23 -3.93 6.85
N PRO A 137 2.04 -4.32 5.58
CA PRO A 137 0.81 -4.08 4.85
C PRO A 137 -0.41 -4.64 5.61
N TYR A 138 -1.60 -4.04 5.44
CA TYR A 138 -2.87 -4.52 6.03
C TYR A 138 -3.09 -6.02 5.82
N LYS A 139 -2.64 -6.56 4.67
CA LYS A 139 -2.68 -7.97 4.27
C LYS A 139 -1.82 -8.87 5.14
N MET A 140 -0.64 -8.37 5.48
CA MET A 140 0.28 -9.04 6.37
C MET A 140 -0.32 -9.08 7.77
N ARG A 141 -0.88 -7.96 8.24
CA ARG A 141 -1.62 -7.91 9.52
C ARG A 141 -2.84 -8.85 9.51
N SER A 142 -3.60 -8.89 8.42
CA SER A 142 -4.72 -9.81 8.22
C SER A 142 -4.26 -11.26 8.27
N ALA A 143 -3.16 -11.61 7.62
CA ALA A 143 -2.58 -12.95 7.70
C ALA A 143 -2.11 -13.30 9.12
N LEU A 144 -1.50 -12.36 9.84
CA LEU A 144 -1.10 -12.56 11.23
C LEU A 144 -2.31 -12.76 12.15
N VAL A 145 -3.34 -11.91 12.04
CA VAL A 145 -4.59 -12.04 12.79
C VAL A 145 -5.30 -13.36 12.44
N TRP A 146 -5.35 -13.71 11.16
CA TRP A 146 -5.92 -14.97 10.68
C TRP A 146 -5.19 -16.19 11.26
N LEU A 147 -3.86 -16.16 11.33
CA LEU A 147 -3.08 -17.21 11.97
C LEU A 147 -3.31 -17.23 13.49
N ALA A 148 -3.21 -16.07 14.13
CA ALA A 148 -3.35 -15.90 15.58
C ALA A 148 -4.71 -16.38 16.09
N THR A 149 -5.75 -16.26 15.26
CA THR A 149 -7.13 -16.60 15.63
C THR A 149 -7.54 -18.00 15.18
N GLY A 150 -6.64 -18.78 14.58
CA GLY A 150 -6.98 -20.09 14.03
C GLY A 150 -8.00 -20.01 12.89
N LYS A 151 -7.93 -18.96 12.07
CA LYS A 151 -8.81 -18.65 10.93
C LYS A 151 -10.22 -18.16 11.29
N ARG A 152 -10.47 -17.81 12.55
CA ARG A 152 -11.78 -17.27 13.00
C ARG A 152 -12.02 -15.84 12.53
N LEU A 153 -10.97 -15.03 12.49
CA LEU A 153 -11.01 -13.69 11.93
C LEU A 153 -10.21 -13.67 10.63
N SER A 154 -10.79 -13.13 9.56
CA SER A 154 -10.11 -12.95 8.28
C SER A 154 -9.22 -11.71 8.27
N GLU A 155 -9.62 -10.66 9.00
CA GLU A 155 -9.07 -9.32 8.91
C GLU A 155 -9.10 -8.62 10.28
N PRO A 156 -8.17 -7.68 10.56
CA PRO A 156 -8.24 -6.84 11.74
C PRO A 156 -9.41 -5.85 11.64
N PRO A 157 -9.93 -5.33 12.77
CA PRO A 157 -11.03 -4.40 12.73
C PRO A 157 -10.64 -3.09 12.00
N PRO A 158 -11.58 -2.38 11.36
CA PRO A 158 -11.28 -1.22 10.50
C PRO A 158 -10.52 -0.10 11.21
N HIS A 159 -10.75 0.10 12.50
CA HIS A 159 -10.08 1.11 13.32
C HIS A 159 -8.67 0.70 13.76
N ALA A 160 -8.23 -0.54 13.55
CA ALA A 160 -6.89 -0.98 13.91
C ALA A 160 -5.86 -0.56 12.86
N GLU A 161 -4.99 0.37 13.21
CA GLU A 161 -3.93 0.89 12.32
C GLU A 161 -2.60 0.12 12.34
N ASN A 162 -2.32 -0.67 13.38
CA ASN A 162 -1.00 -1.31 13.57
C ASN A 162 -1.11 -2.59 14.42
N PRO A 163 -0.03 -3.39 14.51
CA PRO A 163 -0.01 -4.62 15.32
C PRO A 163 -0.30 -4.42 16.81
N TRP A 164 -0.11 -3.22 17.35
CA TRP A 164 -0.52 -2.88 18.71
C TRP A 164 -2.04 -2.84 18.84
N HIS A 165 -2.75 -2.20 17.89
CA HIS A 165 -4.21 -2.21 17.87
C HIS A 165 -4.77 -3.62 17.64
N ASP A 166 -4.12 -4.44 16.79
CA ASP A 166 -4.48 -5.86 16.63
C ASP A 166 -4.37 -6.62 17.95
N PHE A 167 -3.25 -6.44 18.66
CA PHE A 167 -3.04 -7.05 19.97
C PHE A 167 -4.13 -6.64 20.97
N LEU A 168 -4.47 -5.34 21.05
CA LEU A 168 -5.51 -4.85 21.96
C LEU A 168 -6.86 -5.48 21.64
N TYR A 169 -7.27 -5.47 20.37
CA TYR A 169 -8.52 -6.07 19.96
C TYR A 169 -8.58 -7.56 20.30
N LEU A 170 -7.51 -8.32 19.98
CA LEU A 170 -7.41 -9.76 20.25
C LEU A 170 -7.33 -10.09 21.74
N ALA A 171 -6.74 -9.21 22.56
CA ALA A 171 -6.69 -9.36 24.00
C ALA A 171 -8.05 -9.19 24.66
N GLY A 172 -8.94 -8.40 24.06
CA GLY A 172 -10.33 -8.24 24.50
C GLY A 172 -11.27 -9.36 24.03
N GLN A 173 -10.83 -10.28 23.17
CA GLN A 173 -11.67 -11.38 22.69
C GLN A 173 -11.74 -12.53 23.70
N ASN A 174 -12.95 -13.06 23.89
CA ASN A 174 -13.16 -14.25 24.71
C ASN A 174 -12.41 -15.46 24.12
N THR A 175 -11.66 -16.15 24.98
CA THR A 175 -10.97 -17.39 24.63
C THR A 175 -11.75 -18.56 25.22
N ALA A 176 -12.03 -19.60 24.44
CA ALA A 176 -12.73 -20.77 24.95
C ALA A 176 -11.87 -21.51 26.00
N PRO A 177 -12.49 -22.19 26.99
CA PRO A 177 -11.73 -22.94 28.00
C PRO A 177 -10.78 -23.96 27.35
N GLY A 178 -9.50 -23.90 27.72
CA GLY A 178 -8.48 -24.81 27.20
C GLY A 178 -7.88 -24.41 25.84
N GLU A 179 -8.28 -23.28 25.26
CA GLU A 179 -7.63 -22.72 24.08
C GLU A 179 -6.55 -21.69 24.44
N LEU A 180 -5.59 -21.51 23.54
CA LEU A 180 -4.60 -20.44 23.64
C LEU A 180 -5.26 -19.09 23.29
N PRO A 181 -5.09 -18.04 24.12
CA PRO A 181 -5.57 -16.71 23.79
C PRO A 181 -4.95 -16.18 22.48
N PRO A 182 -5.75 -15.66 21.53
CA PRO A 182 -5.25 -15.22 20.22
C PRO A 182 -4.14 -14.17 20.31
N TRP A 183 -4.18 -13.30 21.32
CA TRP A 183 -3.14 -12.29 21.53
C TRP A 183 -1.76 -12.90 21.80
N MET A 184 -1.68 -14.07 22.45
CA MET A 184 -0.41 -14.75 22.71
C MET A 184 0.21 -15.27 21.41
N LEU A 185 -0.60 -15.91 20.56
CA LEU A 185 -0.12 -16.37 19.27
C LEU A 185 0.22 -15.20 18.34
N HIS A 186 -0.55 -14.10 18.40
CA HIS A 186 -0.28 -12.86 17.66
C HIS A 186 1.11 -12.30 17.96
N LEU A 187 1.51 -12.19 19.24
CA LEU A 187 2.86 -11.77 19.62
C LEU A 187 3.93 -12.67 19.01
N ASP A 188 3.73 -13.99 19.04
CA ASP A 188 4.64 -14.97 18.46
C ASP A 188 4.76 -14.87 16.94
N VAL A 189 3.67 -14.62 16.23
CA VAL A 189 3.70 -14.48 14.77
C VAL A 189 4.19 -13.10 14.34
N CYS A 190 4.11 -12.08 15.20
CA CYS A 190 4.70 -10.75 14.96
C CYS A 190 6.20 -10.70 15.25
N ALA A 191 6.68 -11.49 16.22
CA ALA A 191 8.07 -11.47 16.68
C ALA A 191 9.11 -11.67 15.57
N PRO A 192 8.92 -12.55 14.56
CA PRO A 192 9.86 -12.69 13.44
C PRO A 192 10.09 -11.42 12.63
N TYR A 193 9.25 -10.40 12.79
CA TYR A 193 9.35 -9.14 12.03
C TYR A 193 9.84 -7.96 12.84
N MET A 194 10.23 -8.19 14.10
CA MET A 194 10.85 -7.20 14.95
C MET A 194 12.38 -7.23 14.76
N SER A 195 13.11 -6.27 15.35
CA SER A 195 14.56 -6.46 15.51
C SER A 195 14.83 -7.72 16.30
N ARG A 196 16.02 -8.33 16.13
CA ARG A 196 16.36 -9.56 16.84
C ARG A 196 16.21 -9.42 18.34
N GLU A 197 16.69 -8.31 18.91
CA GLU A 197 16.64 -8.03 20.34
C GLU A 197 15.20 -7.90 20.84
N LEU A 198 14.35 -7.19 20.10
CA LEU A 198 12.93 -7.05 20.43
C LEU A 198 12.19 -8.37 20.30
N SER A 199 12.49 -9.16 19.26
CA SER A 199 11.92 -10.48 19.01
C SER A 199 12.21 -11.43 20.17
N GLU A 200 13.48 -11.54 20.56
CA GLU A 200 13.92 -12.39 21.67
C GLU A 200 13.24 -12.01 22.98
N GLU A 201 13.15 -10.71 23.28
CA GLU A 201 12.52 -10.21 24.50
C GLU A 201 10.99 -10.39 24.52
N VAL A 202 10.29 -10.08 23.42
CA VAL A 202 8.83 -10.31 23.30
C VAL A 202 8.51 -11.80 23.43
N MET A 203 9.27 -12.67 22.77
CA MET A 203 9.08 -14.12 22.87
C MET A 203 9.39 -14.66 24.27
N ALA A 204 10.43 -14.15 24.94
CA ALA A 204 10.78 -14.53 26.31
C ALA A 204 9.66 -14.14 27.30
N ARG A 205 9.12 -12.93 27.17
CA ARG A 205 7.98 -12.46 27.99
C ARG A 205 6.72 -13.28 27.72
N ASN A 206 6.38 -13.51 26.45
CA ASN A 206 5.22 -14.31 26.08
C ASN A 206 5.33 -15.75 26.64
N ARG A 207 6.53 -16.34 26.56
CA ARG A 207 6.82 -17.63 27.19
C ARG A 207 6.63 -17.59 28.70
N HIS A 208 7.15 -16.57 29.37
CA HIS A 208 6.97 -16.40 30.81
C HIS A 208 5.49 -16.30 31.22
N TRP A 209 4.69 -15.53 30.50
CA TRP A 209 3.24 -15.44 30.75
C TRP A 209 2.53 -16.76 30.50
N SER A 210 2.87 -17.46 29.41
CA SER A 210 2.30 -18.78 29.12
C SER A 210 2.61 -19.79 30.24
N LEU A 211 3.79 -19.71 30.87
CA LEU A 211 4.15 -20.57 31.99
C LEU A 211 3.30 -20.25 33.22
N GLY A 212 3.14 -18.95 33.53
CA GLY A 212 2.28 -18.51 34.64
C GLY A 212 0.82 -18.91 34.49
N LEU A 213 0.33 -19.03 33.24
CA LEU A 213 -1.02 -19.48 32.92
C LEU A 213 -1.17 -20.99 32.70
N GLY A 214 -0.08 -21.76 32.71
CA GLY A 214 -0.09 -23.19 32.38
C GLY A 214 -0.41 -23.50 30.90
N LEU A 215 -0.16 -22.55 29.99
CA LEU A 215 -0.47 -22.63 28.56
C LEU A 215 0.77 -22.86 27.67
N SER A 216 1.94 -23.13 28.26
CA SER A 216 3.19 -23.22 27.50
C SER A 216 3.23 -24.33 26.44
N GLU A 217 2.65 -25.49 26.73
CA GLU A 217 2.57 -26.60 25.76
C GLU A 217 1.67 -26.22 24.59
N LEU A 218 0.49 -25.66 24.86
CA LEU A 218 -0.43 -25.15 23.84
C LEU A 218 0.21 -24.05 22.98
N LEU A 219 0.96 -23.11 23.60
CA LEU A 219 1.70 -22.09 22.87
C LEU A 219 2.73 -22.70 21.92
N ASP A 220 3.47 -23.72 22.35
CA ASP A 220 4.45 -24.41 21.49
C ASP A 220 3.78 -25.18 20.35
N GLU A 221 2.66 -25.85 20.60
CA GLU A 221 1.87 -26.55 19.59
C GLU A 221 1.33 -25.60 18.52
N GLU A 222 0.66 -24.52 18.94
CA GLU A 222 0.13 -23.49 18.04
C GLU A 222 1.24 -22.80 17.24
N ARG A 223 2.36 -22.46 17.88
CA ARG A 223 3.54 -21.89 17.23
C ARG A 223 4.09 -22.83 16.15
N ASN A 224 4.21 -24.12 16.44
CA ASN A 224 4.69 -25.11 15.49
C ASN A 224 3.71 -25.27 14.31
N ARG A 225 2.39 -25.24 14.58
CA ARG A 225 1.35 -25.26 13.54
C ARG A 225 1.41 -24.01 12.66
N ALA A 226 1.58 -22.83 13.25
CA ALA A 226 1.71 -21.56 12.54
C ALA A 226 2.99 -21.51 11.68
N ARG A 227 4.11 -22.09 12.16
CA ARG A 227 5.34 -22.24 11.36
C ARG A 227 5.15 -23.17 10.15
N GLY A 228 4.34 -24.22 10.29
CA GLY A 228 3.97 -25.13 9.18
C GLY A 228 2.96 -24.50 8.20
N ALA A 229 2.08 -23.62 8.68
CA ALA A 229 1.17 -22.81 7.89
C ALA A 229 1.92 -21.64 7.24
N SER A 230 2.65 -21.96 6.16
CA SER A 230 3.56 -21.07 5.42
C SER A 230 3.13 -19.60 5.28
N VAL A 231 3.59 -18.74 6.20
CA VAL A 231 3.69 -17.28 5.98
C VAL A 231 4.67 -16.97 4.85
N SER A 232 5.61 -17.88 4.58
CA SER A 232 6.52 -17.85 3.44
C SER A 232 5.78 -17.92 2.09
N GLY A 233 4.65 -18.63 2.00
CA GLY A 233 3.84 -18.74 0.79
C GLY A 233 3.11 -17.44 0.47
N VAL A 234 2.55 -16.78 1.49
CA VAL A 234 1.90 -15.46 1.36
C VAL A 234 2.94 -14.39 1.08
N ALA A 235 4.05 -14.35 1.82
CA ALA A 235 5.15 -13.40 1.60
C ALA A 235 5.81 -13.53 0.22
N ARG A 236 5.91 -14.74 -0.34
CA ARG A 236 6.44 -14.99 -1.70
C ARG A 236 5.42 -14.68 -2.80
N GLN A 237 4.14 -14.57 -2.48
CA GLN A 237 3.07 -14.15 -3.40
C GLN A 237 2.81 -12.65 -3.37
N LEU A 238 3.25 -11.93 -2.32
CA LEU A 238 3.13 -10.48 -2.24
C LEU A 238 4.12 -9.81 -3.21
N ARG A 239 3.64 -9.39 -4.38
CA ARG A 239 4.38 -8.43 -5.20
C ARG A 239 4.37 -7.07 -4.51
N ARG A 240 5.51 -6.39 -4.50
CA ARG A 240 5.62 -5.01 -4.00
C ARG A 240 5.78 -4.07 -5.18
N TYR A 241 5.08 -2.96 -5.14
CA TYR A 241 5.13 -1.92 -6.15
C TYR A 241 5.62 -0.63 -5.51
N LEU A 242 6.52 0.05 -6.20
CA LEU A 242 6.87 1.44 -5.95
C LEU A 242 6.45 2.23 -7.18
N ALA A 243 5.39 3.02 -7.04
CA ALA A 243 5.06 4.04 -8.02
C ALA A 243 5.85 5.31 -7.70
N ILE A 244 6.56 5.83 -8.69
CA ILE A 244 7.23 7.11 -8.63
C ILE A 244 6.45 8.03 -9.56
N ARG A 245 5.58 8.84 -8.97
CA ARG A 245 4.80 9.83 -9.70
C ARG A 245 5.58 11.15 -9.75
N VAL A 246 5.70 11.69 -10.95
CA VAL A 246 6.33 12.98 -11.21
C VAL A 246 5.25 13.91 -11.72
N GLU A 247 5.10 15.09 -11.13
CA GLU A 247 4.12 16.09 -11.58
C GLU A 247 4.81 17.41 -11.82
N ALA A 248 4.47 18.11 -12.91
CA ALA A 248 4.95 19.47 -13.12
C ALA A 248 4.42 20.39 -12.01
N ASP A 249 5.25 21.29 -11.50
CA ASP A 249 4.80 22.25 -10.51
C ASP A 249 3.84 23.27 -11.17
N PRO A 250 2.61 23.44 -10.65
CA PRO A 250 1.60 24.30 -11.26
C PRO A 250 1.98 25.79 -11.25
N LEU A 251 2.90 26.19 -10.38
CA LEU A 251 3.40 27.56 -10.24
C LEU A 251 4.79 27.76 -10.86
N ASN A 252 5.51 26.68 -11.14
CA ASN A 252 6.85 26.73 -11.72
C ASN A 252 7.10 25.60 -12.73
N ASN A 253 6.93 25.91 -14.01
CA ASN A 253 7.14 24.97 -15.12
C ASN A 253 8.59 24.47 -15.31
N THR A 254 9.54 24.89 -14.47
CA THR A 254 10.92 24.37 -14.44
C THR A 254 11.17 23.36 -13.31
N GLN A 255 10.16 23.10 -12.48
CA GLN A 255 10.25 22.24 -11.31
C GLN A 255 9.22 21.12 -11.39
N TYR A 256 9.58 19.98 -10.82
CA TYR A 256 8.76 18.78 -10.76
C TYR A 256 8.67 18.30 -9.31
N ASN A 257 7.47 17.94 -8.89
CA ASN A 257 7.18 17.31 -7.61
C ASN A 257 7.26 15.78 -7.77
N VAL A 258 7.98 15.11 -6.87
CA VAL A 258 8.16 13.64 -6.90
C VAL A 258 7.46 12.98 -5.71
N PHE A 259 6.55 12.07 -6.00
CA PHE A 259 5.70 11.36 -5.05
C PHE A 259 5.97 9.85 -5.12
N PRO A 260 6.74 9.28 -4.18
CA PRO A 260 6.83 7.84 -4.04
C PRO A 260 5.57 7.30 -3.36
N SER A 261 4.91 6.34 -3.99
CA SER A 261 3.75 5.63 -3.45
C SER A 261 4.00 4.13 -3.48
N HIS A 262 3.48 3.42 -2.49
CA HIS A 262 3.74 2.00 -2.33
C HIS A 262 2.44 1.19 -2.39
N MET A 263 2.50 0.02 -3.03
CA MET A 263 1.39 -0.94 -3.05
C MET A 263 1.91 -2.38 -2.88
N SER A 264 1.08 -3.27 -2.36
CA SER A 264 1.36 -4.71 -2.30
C SER A 264 0.12 -5.53 -2.66
N ASP A 265 0.27 -6.66 -3.38
CA ASP A 265 -0.81 -7.36 -4.11
C ASP A 265 -1.82 -8.24 -3.34
N GLY A 266 -1.83 -8.34 -2.01
CA GLY A 266 -2.81 -9.19 -1.28
C GLY A 266 -4.28 -8.67 -1.22
N PRO A 267 -5.11 -8.99 -0.20
CA PRO A 267 -6.44 -8.38 0.08
C PRO A 267 -6.45 -7.09 0.96
N GLY A 268 -6.95 -5.96 0.44
CA GLY A 268 -6.79 -4.59 1.00
C GLY A 268 -6.23 -3.65 -0.08
N ARG A 269 -7.02 -3.43 -1.14
CA ARG A 269 -6.63 -2.70 -2.35
C ARG A 269 -6.41 -1.22 -2.01
N GLY A 270 -5.30 -0.65 -2.46
CA GLY A 270 -5.03 0.78 -2.28
C GLY A 270 -3.55 1.12 -2.31
N TRP A 271 -3.22 2.21 -2.99
CA TRP A 271 -1.91 2.81 -2.92
C TRP A 271 -1.75 3.59 -1.62
N VAL A 272 -0.67 3.35 -0.88
CA VAL A 272 -0.27 4.24 0.22
C VAL A 272 0.40 5.45 -0.42
N GLN A 273 -0.35 6.55 -0.53
CA GLN A 273 0.15 7.79 -1.10
C GLN A 273 1.25 8.38 -0.21
N GLY A 274 2.43 8.60 -0.78
CA GLY A 274 3.44 9.45 -0.15
C GLY A 274 3.08 10.92 -0.31
N GLN A 275 3.40 11.73 0.71
CA GLN A 275 3.48 13.19 0.55
C GLN A 275 4.60 13.52 -0.47
N PRO A 276 4.54 14.67 -1.18
CA PRO A 276 5.62 15.08 -2.07
C PRO A 276 6.92 15.14 -1.27
N GLN A 277 7.90 14.33 -1.67
CA GLN A 277 9.14 14.20 -0.92
C GLN A 277 10.22 15.15 -1.46
N TYR A 278 10.14 15.49 -2.75
CA TYR A 278 11.12 16.32 -3.44
C TYR A 278 10.45 17.25 -4.45
N GLN A 279 11.02 18.45 -4.60
CA GLN A 279 10.71 19.41 -5.67
C GLN A 279 12.03 19.75 -6.35
N VAL A 280 12.20 19.33 -7.61
CA VAL A 280 13.48 19.41 -8.32
C VAL A 280 13.32 19.73 -9.81
N PRO A 281 14.32 20.33 -10.46
CA PRO A 281 14.31 20.49 -11.92
C PRO A 281 14.56 19.15 -12.63
N VAL A 282 14.28 19.10 -13.94
CA VAL A 282 14.34 17.86 -14.74
C VAL A 282 15.73 17.19 -14.69
N GLU A 283 16.81 17.98 -14.62
CA GLU A 283 18.19 17.48 -14.60
C GLU A 283 18.53 16.74 -13.30
N GLN A 284 17.76 16.95 -12.23
CA GLN A 284 17.94 16.31 -10.93
C GLN A 284 17.00 15.12 -10.70
N LEU A 285 16.04 14.88 -11.61
CA LEU A 285 15.08 13.78 -11.46
C LEU A 285 15.78 12.42 -11.36
N GLU A 286 16.80 12.18 -12.19
CA GLU A 286 17.56 10.92 -12.19
C GLU A 286 18.20 10.63 -10.83
N GLU A 287 18.84 11.63 -10.22
CA GLU A 287 19.48 11.50 -8.91
C GLU A 287 18.45 11.25 -7.80
N VAL A 288 17.35 12.03 -7.79
CA VAL A 288 16.28 11.89 -6.80
C VAL A 288 15.60 10.53 -6.89
N VAL A 289 15.25 10.09 -8.10
CA VAL A 289 14.66 8.77 -8.33
C VAL A 289 15.61 7.67 -7.89
N GLY A 290 16.90 7.76 -8.25
CA GLY A 290 17.90 6.81 -7.82
C GLY A 290 18.01 6.73 -6.29
N SER A 291 17.88 7.86 -5.58
CA SER A 291 17.83 7.92 -4.12
C SER A 291 16.59 7.23 -3.54
N ILE A 292 15.40 7.49 -4.10
CA ILE A 292 14.13 6.87 -3.68
C ILE A 292 14.18 5.35 -3.84
N VAL A 293 14.63 4.85 -5.00
CA VAL A 293 14.75 3.42 -5.27
C VAL A 293 15.73 2.77 -4.30
N ARG A 294 16.91 3.40 -4.10
CA ARG A 294 17.92 2.92 -3.15
C ARG A 294 17.40 2.90 -1.72
N GLN A 295 16.69 3.94 -1.28
CA GLN A 295 16.08 3.99 0.04
C GLN A 295 15.07 2.86 0.19
N THR A 296 14.20 2.66 -0.80
CA THR A 296 13.21 1.57 -0.80
C THR A 296 13.87 0.20 -0.73
N GLU A 297 14.93 -0.03 -1.51
CA GLU A 297 15.72 -1.26 -1.48
C GLU A 297 16.40 -1.48 -0.13
N ARG A 298 16.99 -0.45 0.48
CA ARG A 298 17.57 -0.54 1.82
C ARG A 298 16.51 -0.93 2.85
N HIS A 299 15.32 -0.33 2.81
CA HIS A 299 14.22 -0.72 3.70
C HIS A 299 13.75 -2.16 3.42
N ARG A 300 13.72 -2.57 2.15
CA ARG A 300 13.35 -3.94 1.75
C ARG A 300 14.36 -4.98 2.25
N ARG A 301 15.66 -4.70 2.16
CA ARG A 301 16.76 -5.58 2.56
C ARG A 301 17.02 -5.58 4.06
N SER A 302 16.76 -4.46 4.74
CA SER A 302 16.76 -4.35 6.21
C SER A 302 15.49 -4.95 6.84
N GLY A 303 14.69 -5.67 6.06
CA GLY A 303 13.64 -6.54 6.56
C GLY A 303 14.18 -7.62 7.52
N PRO A 304 13.30 -8.35 8.20
CA PRO A 304 13.67 -9.12 9.37
C PRO A 304 14.65 -10.26 9.05
N ALA A 305 15.62 -10.48 9.93
CA ALA A 305 16.60 -11.55 9.81
C ALA A 305 15.91 -12.92 9.83
N GLY A 306 16.11 -13.73 8.78
CA GLY A 306 15.56 -15.09 8.67
C GLY A 306 14.37 -15.27 7.73
N VAL A 307 13.87 -14.20 7.12
CA VAL A 307 12.92 -14.31 5.99
C VAL A 307 13.70 -14.72 4.72
N ALA A 308 13.19 -15.70 3.98
CA ALA A 308 13.66 -16.02 2.62
C ALA A 308 13.63 -14.78 1.71
N GLU A 309 14.32 -14.83 0.57
CA GLU A 309 14.54 -13.70 -0.34
C GLU A 309 13.40 -12.65 -0.35
N PRO A 310 13.72 -11.35 -0.18
CA PRO A 310 12.73 -10.31 -0.13
C PRO A 310 11.87 -10.32 -1.40
N ALA A 311 10.56 -10.14 -1.22
CA ALA A 311 9.57 -10.10 -2.30
C ALA A 311 10.04 -9.26 -3.51
N PRO A 312 9.70 -9.67 -4.75
CA PRO A 312 10.07 -8.94 -5.95
C PRO A 312 9.47 -7.52 -5.93
N LEU A 313 10.31 -6.53 -6.25
CA LEU A 313 9.92 -5.12 -6.38
C LEU A 313 9.65 -4.79 -7.86
N PHE A 314 8.49 -4.21 -8.12
CA PHE A 314 8.07 -3.67 -9.40
C PHE A 314 8.10 -2.14 -9.33
N LEU A 315 8.68 -1.49 -10.32
CA LEU A 315 8.73 -0.04 -10.41
C LEU A 315 7.69 0.44 -11.43
N GLU A 316 6.81 1.35 -11.00
CA GLU A 316 5.86 2.04 -11.87
C GLU A 316 6.25 3.52 -11.97
N PHE A 317 6.67 3.98 -13.14
CA PHE A 317 6.92 5.40 -13.38
C PHE A 317 5.65 6.05 -13.93
N VAL A 318 5.06 6.97 -13.16
CA VAL A 318 3.87 7.72 -13.57
C VAL A 318 4.33 9.11 -13.98
N LEU A 319 4.38 9.35 -15.28
CA LEU A 319 5.04 10.52 -15.85
C LEU A 319 4.07 11.38 -16.67
N PRO A 320 4.21 12.71 -16.65
CA PRO A 320 3.50 13.59 -17.55
C PRO A 320 4.05 13.42 -18.97
N PHE A 321 3.25 13.84 -19.95
CA PHE A 321 3.49 13.61 -21.37
C PHE A 321 4.91 13.98 -21.82
N GLU A 322 5.41 15.13 -21.39
CA GLU A 322 6.73 15.65 -21.75
C GLU A 322 7.90 14.81 -21.22
N LEU A 323 7.66 13.99 -20.19
CA LEU A 323 8.68 13.13 -19.56
C LEU A 323 8.57 11.67 -19.99
N LEU A 324 7.53 11.25 -20.72
CA LEU A 324 7.33 9.85 -21.12
C LEU A 324 8.48 9.27 -21.95
N ASN A 325 9.20 10.11 -22.71
CA ASN A 325 10.33 9.65 -23.53
C ASN A 325 11.66 9.53 -22.74
N LEU A 326 11.70 9.89 -21.45
CA LEU A 326 12.92 9.74 -20.65
C LEU A 326 13.32 8.26 -20.48
N PRO A 327 14.62 7.96 -20.34
CA PRO A 327 15.12 6.61 -20.12
C PRO A 327 15.06 6.20 -18.64
N VAL A 328 13.91 6.38 -18.00
CA VAL A 328 13.73 6.18 -16.55
C VAL A 328 14.05 4.75 -16.11
N GLU A 329 13.83 3.77 -16.98
CA GLU A 329 14.19 2.37 -16.71
C GLU A 329 15.71 2.15 -16.68
N TRP A 330 16.49 3.03 -17.31
CA TRP A 330 17.96 2.97 -17.34
C TRP A 330 18.62 3.89 -16.31
N TRP A 331 17.84 4.62 -15.52
CA TRP A 331 18.39 5.46 -14.47
C TRP A 331 19.08 4.60 -13.40
N PRO A 332 20.29 5.00 -12.97
CA PRO A 332 21.03 4.29 -11.97
C PRO A 332 20.49 4.57 -10.57
N HIS A 333 20.25 3.52 -9.81
CA HIS A 333 19.89 3.60 -8.40
C HIS A 333 21.02 3.15 -7.48
N ASP A 334 22.16 2.75 -8.04
CA ASP A 334 23.39 2.54 -7.28
C ASP A 334 24.60 3.20 -7.93
N TRP A 335 25.19 4.19 -7.23
CA TRP A 335 26.33 5.01 -7.66
C TRP A 335 27.65 4.56 -7.00
N ASP A 336 27.61 3.65 -6.03
CA ASP A 336 28.77 3.30 -5.19
C ASP A 336 29.70 2.24 -5.82
N TRP A 337 29.33 1.66 -6.96
CA TRP A 337 30.07 0.57 -7.60
C TRP A 337 30.68 0.99 -8.95
N ALA A 338 31.68 0.25 -9.42
CA ALA A 338 32.47 0.59 -10.62
C ALA A 338 31.70 0.47 -11.95
N SER A 339 30.45 0.00 -11.91
CA SER A 339 29.46 0.16 -12.97
C SER A 339 28.21 0.78 -12.32
N GLN A 340 27.19 1.21 -13.06
CA GLN A 340 26.02 1.88 -12.45
C GLN A 340 24.79 0.97 -12.60
N VAL A 341 24.12 0.58 -11.48
CA VAL A 341 23.08 -0.49 -11.53
C VAL A 341 21.85 0.27 -11.94
N THR A 342 21.30 -0.13 -13.07
CA THR A 342 20.11 0.49 -13.63
C THR A 342 18.87 -0.25 -13.19
N SER A 343 17.76 0.47 -13.07
CA SER A 343 16.48 -0.12 -12.64
C SER A 343 16.07 -1.34 -13.50
N ALA A 344 16.23 -1.26 -14.82
CA ALA A 344 15.89 -2.32 -15.77
C ALA A 344 16.75 -3.59 -15.66
N SER A 345 17.90 -3.52 -14.98
CA SER A 345 18.77 -4.68 -14.76
C SER A 345 18.38 -5.50 -13.53
N GLU A 346 17.69 -4.89 -12.57
CA GLU A 346 17.35 -5.51 -11.27
C GLU A 346 15.84 -5.69 -11.06
N PHE A 347 15.02 -4.78 -11.62
CA PHE A 347 13.58 -4.72 -11.39
C PHE A 347 12.78 -4.84 -12.68
N SER A 348 11.52 -5.23 -12.52
CA SER A 348 10.50 -5.08 -13.57
C SER A 348 10.03 -3.62 -13.58
N VAL A 349 10.09 -2.97 -14.74
CA VAL A 349 9.81 -1.52 -14.87
C VAL A 349 8.71 -1.27 -15.89
N VAL A 350 7.65 -0.58 -15.46
CA VAL A 350 6.57 -0.10 -16.33
C VAL A 350 6.46 1.42 -16.30
N ILE A 351 6.08 2.00 -17.43
CA ILE A 351 5.85 3.44 -17.59
C ILE A 351 4.36 3.66 -17.81
N ARG A 352 3.80 4.69 -17.19
CA ARG A 352 2.39 5.05 -17.19
C ARG A 352 2.22 6.54 -17.48
N SER A 353 1.10 6.91 -18.10
CA SER A 353 0.78 8.32 -18.36
C SER A 353 0.05 8.93 -17.18
N LEU A 354 0.63 9.96 -16.58
CA LEU A 354 -0.04 10.79 -15.59
C LEU A 354 -1.28 11.47 -16.20
N ASP A 355 -1.15 12.00 -17.42
CA ASP A 355 -2.24 12.71 -18.11
C ASP A 355 -3.47 11.82 -18.26
N ARG A 356 -3.29 10.55 -18.61
CA ARG A 356 -4.39 9.60 -18.72
C ARG A 356 -5.01 9.26 -17.36
N LEU A 357 -4.20 9.12 -16.31
CA LEU A 357 -4.71 8.90 -14.96
C LEU A 357 -5.52 10.09 -14.45
N GLN A 358 -5.15 11.32 -14.83
CA GLN A 358 -5.86 12.55 -14.45
C GLN A 358 -7.09 12.85 -15.31
N THR A 359 -7.14 12.36 -16.56
CA THR A 359 -8.23 12.65 -17.52
C THR A 359 -9.31 11.58 -17.49
N ARG A 360 -10.32 11.75 -16.61
CA ARG A 360 -11.39 10.76 -16.36
C ARG A 360 -12.21 10.41 -17.61
N GLU A 361 -12.35 11.32 -18.56
CA GLU A 361 -13.10 11.11 -19.80
C GLU A 361 -12.50 9.99 -20.66
N TRP A 362 -11.22 9.65 -20.47
CA TRP A 362 -10.55 8.58 -21.22
C TRP A 362 -10.71 7.20 -20.57
N HIS A 363 -11.24 7.14 -19.35
CA HIS A 363 -11.25 5.90 -18.55
C HIS A 363 -12.20 4.84 -19.08
N GLU A 364 -13.32 5.22 -19.69
CA GLU A 364 -14.28 4.27 -20.27
C GLU A 364 -13.65 3.45 -21.41
N PHE A 365 -13.04 4.13 -22.39
CA PHE A 365 -12.34 3.49 -23.50
C PHE A 365 -11.15 2.67 -23.01
N TRP A 366 -10.43 3.19 -22.01
CA TRP A 366 -9.30 2.51 -21.40
C TRP A 366 -9.71 1.21 -20.70
N ASN A 367 -10.72 1.24 -19.84
CA ASN A 367 -11.25 0.06 -19.15
C ASN A 367 -11.69 -1.01 -20.16
N THR A 368 -12.37 -0.60 -21.22
CA THR A 368 -12.84 -1.50 -22.28
C THR A 368 -11.66 -2.18 -22.98
N ARG A 369 -10.66 -1.42 -23.47
CA ARG A 369 -9.50 -2.02 -24.14
C ARG A 369 -8.58 -2.79 -23.19
N TRP A 370 -8.55 -2.44 -21.91
CA TRP A 370 -7.84 -3.23 -20.89
C TRP A 370 -8.47 -4.62 -20.72
N GLN A 371 -9.79 -4.71 -20.65
CA GLN A 371 -10.49 -5.99 -20.65
C GLN A 371 -10.21 -6.80 -21.92
N GLN A 372 -10.17 -6.14 -23.09
CA GLN A 372 -9.85 -6.80 -24.36
C GLN A 372 -8.40 -7.32 -24.42
N LEU A 373 -7.45 -6.62 -23.82
CA LEU A 373 -6.08 -7.15 -23.65
C LEU A 373 -6.08 -8.46 -22.84
N GLY A 374 -7.05 -8.59 -21.91
CA GLY A 374 -7.34 -9.82 -21.17
C GLY A 374 -7.89 -10.98 -22.02
N ALA A 375 -8.37 -10.76 -23.24
CA ALA A 375 -8.91 -11.81 -24.12
C ALA A 375 -7.84 -12.65 -24.84
N ASP A 376 -6.57 -12.24 -24.77
CA ASP A 376 -5.40 -12.96 -25.33
C ASP A 376 -5.46 -13.19 -26.85
N GLU A 377 -5.93 -12.18 -27.58
CA GLU A 377 -5.97 -12.22 -29.04
C GLU A 377 -4.56 -12.22 -29.68
N PRO A 378 -4.42 -12.80 -30.89
CA PRO A 378 -3.15 -12.84 -31.57
C PRO A 378 -2.66 -11.41 -31.89
N PRO A 379 -1.34 -11.12 -31.74
CA PRO A 379 -0.79 -9.79 -31.96
C PRO A 379 -1.16 -9.15 -33.30
N SER A 380 -1.32 -9.95 -34.36
CA SER A 380 -1.73 -9.48 -35.69
C SER A 380 -3.12 -8.84 -35.74
N ARG A 381 -3.98 -9.08 -34.73
CA ARG A 381 -5.31 -8.47 -34.61
C ARG A 381 -5.37 -7.39 -33.53
N SER A 382 -4.36 -7.32 -32.66
CA SER A 382 -4.38 -6.49 -31.46
C SER A 382 -3.32 -5.39 -31.42
N VAL A 383 -2.33 -5.44 -32.32
CA VAL A 383 -1.23 -4.47 -32.41
C VAL A 383 -1.31 -3.71 -33.74
N LEU A 384 -1.32 -2.39 -33.67
CA LEU A 384 -1.27 -1.50 -34.84
C LEU A 384 0.11 -0.83 -34.94
N HIS A 385 0.64 -0.72 -36.16
CA HIS A 385 1.81 0.13 -36.44
C HIS A 385 1.34 1.45 -37.05
N ALA A 386 1.61 2.58 -36.38
CA ALA A 386 1.17 3.90 -36.86
C ALA A 386 1.72 4.25 -38.25
N ALA A 387 2.97 3.85 -38.51
CA ALA A 387 3.63 4.02 -39.82
C ALA A 387 2.83 3.37 -40.97
N ASP A 388 2.20 2.22 -40.74
CA ASP A 388 1.45 1.50 -41.77
C ASP A 388 0.12 2.19 -42.08
N THR A 389 -0.56 2.71 -41.06
CA THR A 389 -1.80 3.49 -41.22
C THR A 389 -1.52 4.77 -42.01
N ARG A 390 -0.42 5.45 -41.68
CA ARG A 390 -0.01 6.68 -42.36
C ARG A 390 0.33 6.42 -43.83
N ALA A 391 1.09 5.36 -44.11
CA ALA A 391 1.45 4.99 -45.48
C ALA A 391 0.22 4.65 -46.35
N ARG A 392 -0.85 4.10 -45.77
CA ARG A 392 -2.07 3.70 -46.50
C ARG A 392 -3.04 4.85 -46.75
N SER A 393 -3.23 5.74 -45.78
CA SER A 393 -4.31 6.74 -45.82
C SER A 393 -3.82 8.17 -46.14
N GLY A 394 -2.63 8.55 -45.65
CA GLY A 394 -2.13 9.94 -45.76
C GLY A 394 -2.97 11.00 -45.04
N ALA A 395 -4.15 10.66 -44.50
CA ALA A 395 -5.07 11.59 -43.87
C ALA A 395 -4.70 11.88 -42.39
N PRO A 396 -4.86 13.12 -41.90
CA PRO A 396 -4.48 13.51 -40.54
C PRO A 396 -5.17 12.70 -39.42
N HIS A 397 -6.41 12.25 -39.65
CA HIS A 397 -7.23 11.54 -38.67
C HIS A 397 -7.33 10.03 -38.93
N ALA A 398 -6.52 9.48 -39.85
CA ALA A 398 -6.60 8.08 -40.24
C ALA A 398 -6.37 7.11 -39.07
N LEU A 399 -5.49 7.49 -38.14
CA LEU A 399 -5.20 6.69 -36.96
C LEU A 399 -6.40 6.64 -36.01
N GLU A 400 -6.99 7.80 -35.71
CA GLU A 400 -8.18 7.90 -34.85
C GLU A 400 -9.36 7.12 -35.43
N GLN A 401 -9.62 7.28 -36.73
CA GLN A 401 -10.66 6.52 -37.42
C GLN A 401 -10.41 5.02 -37.32
N ARG A 402 -9.18 4.55 -37.62
CA ARG A 402 -8.85 3.13 -37.58
C ARG A 402 -9.00 2.54 -36.18
N LEU A 403 -8.61 3.28 -35.15
CA LEU A 403 -8.78 2.87 -33.75
C LEU A 403 -10.25 2.87 -33.33
N GLY A 404 -11.06 3.83 -33.81
CA GLY A 404 -12.50 3.89 -33.53
C GLY A 404 -13.31 2.79 -34.21
N GLU A 405 -12.85 2.29 -35.36
CA GLU A 405 -13.50 1.18 -36.09
C GLU A 405 -13.19 -0.20 -35.50
N ASP A 406 -12.14 -0.34 -34.69
CA ASP A 406 -11.60 -1.63 -34.25
C ASP A 406 -11.19 -1.60 -32.77
N GLU A 407 -12.10 -2.06 -31.92
CA GLU A 407 -11.90 -2.13 -30.46
C GLU A 407 -10.91 -3.22 -30.03
N HIS A 408 -10.60 -4.18 -30.91
CA HIS A 408 -9.64 -5.25 -30.63
C HIS A 408 -8.17 -4.76 -30.64
N LEU A 409 -7.92 -3.56 -31.18
CA LEU A 409 -6.60 -2.94 -31.19
C LEU A 409 -6.25 -2.39 -29.80
N VAL A 410 -5.47 -3.13 -29.02
CA VAL A 410 -5.10 -2.71 -27.65
C VAL A 410 -3.65 -2.22 -27.53
N ALA A 411 -2.86 -2.33 -28.60
CA ALA A 411 -1.50 -1.80 -28.64
C ALA A 411 -1.20 -0.94 -29.89
N LEU A 412 -0.45 0.14 -29.71
CA LEU A 412 0.09 0.95 -30.81
C LEU A 412 1.61 0.99 -30.78
N VAL A 413 2.24 0.72 -31.92
CA VAL A 413 3.66 1.00 -32.16
C VAL A 413 3.78 2.34 -32.86
N LEU A 414 4.41 3.31 -32.20
CA LEU A 414 4.61 4.66 -32.74
C LEU A 414 5.59 4.62 -33.91
N SER A 415 5.42 5.54 -34.85
CA SER A 415 6.28 5.68 -36.02
C SER A 415 7.62 6.34 -35.67
N GLU A 416 7.64 7.18 -34.64
CA GLU A 416 8.82 7.88 -34.13
C GLU A 416 8.65 8.22 -32.64
N PRO A 417 9.73 8.61 -31.92
CA PRO A 417 9.63 8.93 -30.50
C PRO A 417 8.70 10.14 -30.26
N PRO A 418 7.92 10.16 -29.16
CA PRO A 418 7.00 11.24 -28.84
C PRO A 418 7.73 12.44 -28.22
N LEU A 419 8.52 13.15 -29.04
CA LEU A 419 9.24 14.35 -28.61
C LEU A 419 8.29 15.56 -28.55
N THR A 420 8.51 16.44 -27.56
CA THR A 420 7.72 17.68 -27.40
C THR A 420 7.92 18.64 -28.56
N GLY A 421 6.83 19.21 -29.07
CA GLY A 421 6.85 20.37 -29.98
C GLY A 421 6.99 20.07 -31.47
N THR A 422 7.38 18.86 -31.88
CA THR A 422 7.42 18.47 -33.30
C THR A 422 7.35 16.95 -33.48
N GLY A 423 6.54 16.47 -34.42
CA GLY A 423 6.58 15.10 -34.94
C GLY A 423 5.27 14.31 -34.79
N HIS A 424 5.14 13.25 -35.56
CA HIS A 424 3.98 12.36 -35.57
C HIS A 424 3.90 11.52 -34.30
N GLY A 425 5.02 11.17 -33.69
CA GLY A 425 5.04 10.33 -32.49
C GLY A 425 4.24 10.92 -31.32
N SER A 426 4.27 12.25 -31.15
CA SER A 426 3.50 12.94 -30.11
C SER A 426 1.99 12.91 -30.40
N GLU A 427 1.58 13.19 -31.65
CA GLU A 427 0.18 13.11 -32.08
C GLU A 427 -0.36 11.68 -31.98
N GLU A 428 0.44 10.69 -32.37
CA GLU A 428 0.14 9.27 -32.29
C GLU A 428 -0.02 8.80 -30.84
N LEU A 429 0.87 9.21 -29.93
CA LEU A 429 0.76 8.89 -28.50
C LEU A 429 -0.49 9.51 -27.88
N HIS A 430 -0.74 10.80 -28.14
CA HIS A 430 -1.92 11.48 -27.62
C HIS A 430 -3.21 10.82 -28.12
N THR A 431 -3.25 10.46 -29.41
CA THR A 431 -4.36 9.71 -30.00
C THR A 431 -4.52 8.36 -29.32
N ALA A 432 -3.44 7.62 -29.09
CA ALA A 432 -3.50 6.31 -28.46
C ALA A 432 -4.06 6.36 -27.03
N LEU A 433 -3.61 7.33 -26.22
CA LEU A 433 -4.07 7.51 -24.86
C LEU A 433 -5.56 7.89 -24.81
N ARG A 434 -5.98 8.86 -25.64
CA ARG A 434 -7.38 9.30 -25.75
C ARG A 434 -8.31 8.19 -26.24
N MET A 435 -7.83 7.34 -27.15
CA MET A 435 -8.58 6.18 -27.66
C MET A 435 -8.52 4.95 -26.72
N GLY A 436 -7.92 5.10 -25.54
CA GLY A 436 -7.93 4.10 -24.47
C GLY A 436 -6.93 2.95 -24.65
N LEU A 437 -5.93 3.04 -25.54
CA LEU A 437 -4.98 1.94 -25.71
C LEU A 437 -4.13 1.74 -24.45
N PRO A 438 -4.13 0.54 -23.83
CA PRO A 438 -3.34 0.26 -22.63
C PRO A 438 -1.84 0.05 -22.90
N VAL A 439 -1.46 -0.19 -24.15
CA VAL A 439 -0.07 -0.47 -24.54
C VAL A 439 0.37 0.47 -25.65
N VAL A 440 1.45 1.22 -25.42
CA VAL A 440 2.09 2.03 -26.47
C VAL A 440 3.57 1.75 -26.48
N ILE A 441 4.13 1.50 -27.66
CA ILE A 441 5.49 1.00 -27.86
C ILE A 441 6.23 1.92 -28.82
N TRP A 442 7.47 2.29 -28.49
CA TRP A 442 8.31 3.05 -29.41
C TRP A 442 9.79 2.82 -29.17
N ASN A 443 10.58 3.22 -30.17
CA ASN A 443 12.02 3.36 -30.03
C ASN A 443 12.31 4.80 -29.61
N ARG A 444 12.96 4.97 -28.45
CA ARG A 444 13.34 6.27 -27.89
C ARG A 444 14.34 7.04 -28.74
N ALA A 445 15.25 6.32 -29.41
CA ALA A 445 16.41 6.91 -30.06
C ALA A 445 16.18 7.24 -31.54
N ASP A 446 15.24 6.58 -32.20
CA ASP A 446 15.03 6.71 -33.64
C ASP A 446 13.61 6.31 -34.04
N ARG A 447 13.26 6.57 -35.30
CA ARG A 447 12.04 6.12 -35.96
C ARG A 447 11.91 4.59 -35.93
N ALA A 448 10.68 4.11 -36.10
CA ALA A 448 10.39 2.69 -36.20
C ALA A 448 11.13 2.08 -37.41
N THR A 449 12.10 1.22 -37.13
CA THR A 449 12.91 0.50 -38.13
C THR A 449 12.38 -0.92 -38.33
N SER A 450 12.88 -1.61 -39.37
CA SER A 450 12.64 -3.05 -39.54
C SER A 450 13.17 -3.86 -38.35
N GLY A 451 14.32 -3.46 -37.77
CA GLY A 451 14.88 -4.10 -36.58
C GLY A 451 13.97 -4.01 -35.36
N LEU A 452 13.25 -2.90 -35.17
CA LEU A 452 12.24 -2.80 -34.11
C LEU A 452 11.08 -3.78 -34.36
N ARG A 453 10.60 -3.89 -35.61
CA ARG A 453 9.53 -4.85 -35.95
C ARG A 453 9.95 -6.29 -35.68
N GLU A 454 11.15 -6.69 -36.12
CA GLU A 454 11.68 -8.03 -35.88
C GLU A 454 11.79 -8.34 -34.37
N ALA A 455 12.27 -7.38 -33.57
CA ALA A 455 12.33 -7.53 -32.12
C ALA A 455 10.93 -7.65 -31.50
N LEU A 456 9.94 -6.89 -31.98
CA LEU A 456 8.57 -6.96 -31.49
C LEU A 456 7.87 -8.27 -31.88
N ASP A 457 8.09 -8.77 -33.09
CA ASP A 457 7.55 -10.08 -33.53
C ASP A 457 8.04 -11.20 -32.61
N GLU A 458 9.31 -11.16 -32.19
CA GLU A 458 9.87 -12.07 -31.19
C GLU A 458 9.21 -11.86 -29.81
N LEU A 459 9.19 -10.62 -29.31
CA LEU A 459 8.68 -10.32 -27.96
C LEU A 459 7.19 -10.63 -27.79
N LEU A 460 6.40 -10.45 -28.85
CA LEU A 460 4.95 -10.64 -28.88
C LEU A 460 4.52 -12.07 -29.25
N ARG A 461 5.45 -12.98 -29.55
CA ARG A 461 5.14 -14.36 -29.97
C ARG A 461 4.18 -15.08 -29.02
N ASP A 462 4.32 -14.84 -27.72
CA ASP A 462 3.49 -15.46 -26.68
C ASP A 462 2.30 -14.58 -26.23
N GLY A 463 1.93 -13.59 -27.04
CA GLY A 463 0.82 -12.67 -26.79
C GLY A 463 1.19 -11.46 -25.92
N LEU A 464 0.26 -10.49 -25.86
CA LEU A 464 0.44 -9.23 -25.14
C LEU A 464 0.48 -9.40 -23.62
N LYS A 465 -0.18 -10.42 -23.06
CA LYS A 465 -0.19 -10.67 -21.60
C LYS A 465 1.20 -10.94 -21.03
N ARG A 466 2.06 -11.60 -21.80
CA ARG A 466 3.44 -11.94 -21.38
C ARG A 466 4.45 -10.87 -21.80
N PHE A 467 4.01 -9.86 -22.54
CA PHE A 467 4.88 -8.85 -23.14
C PHE A 467 5.73 -8.08 -22.12
N PRO A 468 5.21 -7.60 -20.96
CA PRO A 468 6.05 -6.93 -19.96
C PRO A 468 7.21 -7.81 -19.46
N ALA A 469 6.94 -9.07 -19.13
CA ALA A 469 7.95 -10.00 -18.65
C ALA A 469 9.01 -10.33 -19.72
N ARG A 470 8.60 -10.40 -21.00
CA ARG A 470 9.51 -10.58 -22.15
C ARG A 470 10.39 -9.34 -22.35
N VAL A 471 9.82 -8.14 -22.23
CA VAL A 471 10.55 -6.88 -22.31
C VAL A 471 11.58 -6.76 -21.17
N ASP A 472 11.22 -7.13 -19.94
CA ASP A 472 12.16 -7.15 -18.81
C ASP A 472 13.33 -8.09 -19.06
N ALA A 473 13.08 -9.29 -19.59
CA ALA A 473 14.14 -10.23 -19.95
C ALA A 473 15.05 -9.66 -21.04
N TYR A 474 14.47 -9.04 -22.06
CA TYR A 474 15.18 -8.41 -23.17
C TYR A 474 16.03 -7.20 -22.73
N ARG A 475 15.57 -6.44 -21.73
CA ARG A 475 16.34 -5.36 -21.11
C ARG A 475 17.51 -5.91 -20.28
N ARG A 476 17.31 -6.99 -19.53
CA ARG A 476 18.39 -7.66 -18.78
C ARG A 476 19.48 -8.20 -19.71
N GLU A 477 19.09 -8.76 -20.85
CA GLU A 477 20.04 -9.14 -21.92
C GLU A 477 20.80 -7.91 -22.44
N ALA A 478 20.10 -6.81 -22.73
CA ALA A 478 20.72 -5.56 -23.19
C ALA A 478 21.72 -4.97 -22.18
N ALA A 479 21.47 -5.13 -20.87
CA ALA A 479 22.36 -4.70 -19.79
C ALA A 479 23.64 -5.54 -19.71
N GLY A 480 23.55 -6.85 -19.99
CA GLY A 480 24.70 -7.76 -20.02
C GLY A 480 25.69 -7.50 -21.17
N HIS A 481 25.25 -6.84 -22.24
CA HIS A 481 26.07 -6.54 -23.43
C HIS A 481 26.94 -5.27 -23.30
N ASN A 482 27.25 -4.81 -22.08
CA ASN A 482 28.04 -3.59 -21.80
C ASN A 482 29.53 -3.63 -22.25
N GLY A 483 29.94 -4.63 -23.03
CA GLY A 483 31.35 -4.87 -23.38
C GLY A 483 31.97 -3.90 -24.39
N GLU A 484 31.30 -3.57 -25.52
CA GLU A 484 31.99 -2.86 -26.62
C GLU A 484 31.11 -1.89 -27.45
N ALA A 485 29.77 -1.98 -27.36
CA ALA A 485 28.86 -1.21 -28.22
C ALA A 485 28.44 0.18 -27.66
N ALA A 486 28.76 0.48 -26.39
CA ALA A 486 28.37 1.73 -25.74
C ALA A 486 29.05 2.99 -26.35
N ALA A 487 30.14 2.81 -27.11
CA ALA A 487 30.90 3.91 -27.71
C ALA A 487 30.36 4.38 -29.09
N THR A 488 29.42 3.65 -29.71
CA THR A 488 28.82 4.05 -31.00
C THR A 488 27.31 4.12 -30.86
N GLY A 489 26.80 5.33 -30.58
CA GLY A 489 25.40 5.65 -30.25
C GLY A 489 24.33 5.37 -31.33
N ARG A 490 24.55 4.39 -32.22
CA ARG A 490 23.61 3.90 -33.23
C ARG A 490 23.52 2.37 -33.34
N ASN A 491 24.44 1.63 -32.70
CA ASN A 491 24.51 0.16 -32.72
C ASN A 491 24.30 -0.46 -31.32
N GLY A 492 23.53 0.21 -30.46
CA GLY A 492 23.12 -0.33 -29.17
C GLY A 492 22.04 -1.40 -29.33
N HIS A 493 22.04 -2.41 -28.47
CA HIS A 493 20.96 -3.40 -28.41
C HIS A 493 19.59 -2.71 -28.28
N ILE A 494 18.62 -3.06 -29.13
CA ILE A 494 17.30 -2.39 -29.21
C ILE A 494 16.62 -2.29 -27.84
N GLY A 495 16.83 -3.29 -26.97
CA GLY A 495 16.33 -3.29 -25.59
C GLY A 495 16.70 -2.05 -24.76
N ARG A 496 17.79 -1.33 -25.10
CA ARG A 496 18.17 -0.06 -24.42
C ARG A 496 17.35 1.14 -24.86
N HIS A 497 16.71 1.05 -26.01
CA HIS A 497 15.93 2.13 -26.60
C HIS A 497 14.44 1.79 -26.71
N LEU A 498 14.05 0.54 -26.40
CA LEU A 498 12.66 0.10 -26.39
C LEU A 498 11.92 0.64 -25.17
N THR A 499 10.97 1.52 -25.43
CA THR A 499 10.04 2.04 -24.43
C THR A 499 8.68 1.38 -24.58
N VAL A 500 8.10 0.99 -23.45
CA VAL A 500 6.76 0.41 -23.38
C VAL A 500 6.00 1.17 -22.30
N LEU A 501 5.00 1.91 -22.72
CA LEU A 501 3.94 2.37 -21.84
C LEU A 501 2.99 1.20 -21.63
N TRP A 502 2.85 0.79 -20.38
CA TRP A 502 1.97 -0.30 -19.95
C TRP A 502 1.12 0.21 -18.82
N ASP A 503 -0.15 0.46 -19.11
CA ASP A 503 -0.95 1.30 -18.24
C ASP A 503 -2.29 0.59 -17.94
N ASP A 504 -2.28 -0.04 -16.76
CA ASP A 504 -3.22 -1.03 -16.22
C ASP A 504 -4.44 -0.36 -15.57
N ALA A 505 -5.64 -0.58 -16.12
CA ALA A 505 -6.87 0.10 -15.70
C ALA A 505 -7.35 -0.29 -14.31
N GLU A 506 -6.94 -1.47 -13.83
CA GLU A 506 -7.32 -1.96 -12.50
C GLU A 506 -6.37 -1.44 -11.40
N ARG A 507 -5.30 -0.72 -11.78
CA ARG A 507 -4.32 -0.14 -10.85
C ARG A 507 -4.23 1.38 -11.03
N ASN A 508 -4.91 2.15 -10.18
CA ASN A 508 -4.83 3.62 -10.18
C ASN A 508 -3.97 4.16 -9.01
N PRO A 509 -2.74 4.63 -9.25
CA PRO A 509 -1.90 5.26 -8.23
C PRO A 509 -2.32 6.69 -7.85
N MET A 510 -3.45 7.20 -8.34
CA MET A 510 -3.95 8.55 -8.02
C MET A 510 -5.11 8.58 -7.01
N ASP A 511 -5.97 7.57 -7.01
CA ASP A 511 -7.14 7.52 -6.12
C ASP A 511 -6.88 6.52 -4.97
N PRO A 512 -7.12 6.90 -3.70
CA PRO A 512 -7.55 5.90 -2.72
C PRO A 512 -8.88 5.35 -3.25
N ASP A 513 -9.00 4.03 -3.36
CA ASP A 513 -10.23 3.37 -3.85
C ASP A 513 -11.47 4.01 -3.19
N PRO A 514 -12.41 4.61 -3.94
CA PRO A 514 -13.73 4.87 -3.40
C PRO A 514 -14.39 3.49 -3.22
N ASP A 515 -14.89 3.20 -2.01
CA ASP A 515 -15.61 1.95 -1.70
C ASP A 515 -16.51 1.51 -2.87
N PRO A 516 -16.50 0.23 -3.27
CA PRO A 516 -17.48 -0.28 -4.21
C PRO A 516 -18.87 -0.15 -3.58
N ALA A 517 -19.74 0.64 -4.23
CA ALA A 517 -21.12 0.90 -3.85
C ALA A 517 -21.99 -0.35 -3.67
#